data_AF-E0SCX1-F1
#
_entry.id   AF-E0SCX1-F1
#
_cell.length_a   1.000
_cell.length_b   1.000
_cell.length_c   1.000
_cell.angle_alpha   90.00
_cell.angle_beta   90.00
_cell.angle_gamma   90.00
#
_symmetry.space_group_name_H-M   'P 1'
#
loop_
_entity.id
_entity.type
_entity.pdbx_description
1 polymer ?
#
loop_
_entity_poly.entity_id
_entity_poly.type
_entity_poly.pdbx_seq_one_letter_code
_entity_poly.pdbx_strand_id
1 'polypeptide(L)' 'MEHRDIDQDALAAYLQQMEILLQLDLDDARRQELHVQFTRIAAMAQPLMAFPLDERQEVAGVYRP' A
#
# COMPACT_ATOMS: atom_id res chain seq x y z
N MET A 1 4.38 16.52 -11.28
CA MET A 1 4.29 15.54 -10.19
C MET A 1 5.08 14.34 -10.64
N GLU A 2 6.12 13.96 -9.93
CA GLU A 2 6.97 12.82 -10.31
C GLU A 2 6.20 11.52 -10.02
N HIS A 3 5.89 10.75 -11.06
CA HIS A 3 5.22 9.46 -10.91
C HIS A 3 6.28 8.48 -10.42
N ARG A 4 6.40 8.28 -9.10
CA ARG A 4 7.22 7.19 -8.57
C ARG A 4 6.47 5.89 -8.79
N ASP A 5 6.91 5.14 -9.78
CA ASP A 5 6.51 3.77 -9.99
C ASP A 5 7.08 2.91 -8.85
N ILE A 6 6.25 2.03 -8.29
CA ILE A 6 6.71 1.05 -7.31
C ILE A 6 7.61 0.03 -8.02
N ASP A 7 8.75 -0.27 -7.40
CA ASP A 7 9.58 -1.42 -7.79
C ASP A 7 8.78 -2.71 -7.61
N GLN A 8 8.59 -3.43 -8.70
CA GLN A 8 7.73 -4.61 -8.79
C GLN A 8 8.30 -5.81 -8.02
N ASP A 9 9.63 -5.91 -7.93
CA ASP A 9 10.31 -6.97 -7.18
C ASP A 9 10.22 -6.70 -5.68
N ALA A 10 10.39 -5.43 -5.28
CA ALA A 10 10.18 -5.00 -3.90
C ALA A 10 8.73 -5.21 -3.45
N LEU A 11 7.75 -4.96 -4.33
CA LEU A 11 6.34 -5.23 -4.05
C LEU A 11 6.07 -6.73 -3.89
N ALA A 12 6.64 -7.57 -4.74
CA ALA A 12 6.49 -9.03 -4.62
C ALA A 12 7.06 -9.55 -3.30
N ALA A 13 8.25 -9.07 -2.91
CA ALA A 13 8.85 -9.41 -1.62
C ALA A 13 7.99 -8.94 -0.43
N TYR A 14 7.43 -7.73 -0.52
CA TYR A 14 6.50 -7.21 0.50
C TYR A 14 5.26 -8.09 0.66
N LEU A 15 4.63 -8.50 -0.45
CA LEU A 15 3.44 -9.36 -0.41
C LEU A 15 3.74 -10.72 0.21
N GLN A 16 4.89 -11.33 -0.12
CA GLN A 16 5.33 -12.59 0.51
C GLN A 16 5.55 -12.43 2.02
N GLN A 17 6.14 -11.32 2.45
CA GLN A 17 6.31 -11.04 3.88
C GLN A 17 4.97 -10.86 4.60
N MET A 18 4.02 -10.16 3.97
CA MET A 18 2.68 -9.95 4.54
C MET A 18 1.87 -11.25 4.61
N GLU A 19 1.99 -12.13 3.61
CA GLU A 19 1.38 -13.46 3.63
C GLU A 19 1.81 -14.25 4.88
N ILE A 20 3.13 -14.27 5.16
CA ILE A 20 3.69 -14.95 6.33
C ILE A 20 3.25 -14.28 7.64
N LEU A 21 3.36 -12.95 7.73
CA LEU A 21 3.06 -12.19 8.95
C LEU A 21 1.58 -12.34 9.35
N LEU A 22 0.68 -12.33 8.36
CA LEU A 22 -0.77 -12.41 8.56
C LEU A 22 -1.28 -13.85 8.55
N GLN A 23 -0.40 -14.85 8.39
CA GLN A 23 -0.74 -16.27 8.33
C GLN A 23 -1.82 -16.58 7.28
N LEU A 24 -1.68 -15.97 6.10
CA LEU A 24 -2.61 -16.17 4.98
C LEU A 24 -2.10 -17.33 4.10
N ASP A 25 -3.03 -18.12 3.57
CA ASP A 25 -2.74 -19.14 2.56
C ASP A 25 -3.17 -18.64 1.18
N LEU A 26 -2.18 -18.22 0.38
CA LEU A 26 -2.41 -17.66 -0.94
C LEU A 26 -1.79 -18.54 -2.02
N ASP A 27 -2.64 -19.00 -2.94
CA ASP A 27 -2.18 -19.62 -4.17
C ASP A 27 -1.54 -18.59 -5.13
N ASP A 28 -0.85 -19.09 -6.16
CA ASP A 28 -0.16 -18.25 -7.15
C ASP A 28 -1.11 -17.27 -7.85
N ALA A 29 -2.35 -17.68 -8.13
CA ALA A 29 -3.32 -16.83 -8.81
C ALA A 29 -3.73 -15.63 -7.94
N ARG A 30 -3.95 -15.84 -6.64
CA ARG A 30 -4.25 -14.78 -5.68
C ARG A 30 -3.07 -13.85 -5.46
N ARG A 31 -1.85 -14.39 -5.41
CA ARG A 31 -0.63 -13.57 -5.30
C ARG A 31 -0.46 -12.65 -6.51
N GLN A 32 -0.70 -13.18 -7.72
CA GLN A 32 -0.66 -12.38 -8.95
C GLN A 32 -1.72 -11.28 -8.94
N GLU A 33 -2.95 -11.59 -8.52
CA GLU A 33 -4.04 -10.61 -8.45
C GLU A 33 -3.73 -9.52 -7.41
N LEU A 34 -3.23 -9.89 -6.22
CA LEU A 34 -2.82 -8.91 -5.21
C LEU A 34 -1.73 -7.98 -5.73
N HIS A 35 -0.77 -8.48 -6.48
CA HIS A 35 0.29 -7.66 -7.09
C HIS A 35 -0.29 -6.60 -8.04
N VAL A 36 -1.24 -6.98 -8.90
CA VAL A 36 -1.95 -6.05 -9.79
C VAL A 36 -2.74 -5.01 -8.98
N GLN A 37 -3.48 -5.44 -7.97
CA GLN A 37 -4.33 -4.54 -7.19
C GLN A 37 -3.51 -3.57 -6.33
N PHE A 38 -2.43 -4.03 -5.70
CA PHE A 38 -1.54 -3.16 -4.94
C PHE A 38 -0.82 -2.14 -5.82
N THR A 39 -0.44 -2.52 -7.04
CA THR A 39 0.10 -1.57 -8.03
C THR A 39 -0.90 -0.45 -8.34
N ARG A 40 -2.19 -0.79 -8.54
CA ARG A 40 -3.26 0.19 -8.76
C ARG A 40 -3.50 1.08 -7.53
N ILE A 41 -3.53 0.49 -6.34
CA ILE A 41 -3.70 1.23 -5.08
C ILE A 41 -2.54 2.21 -4.88
N ALA A 42 -1.31 1.80 -5.14
CA ALA A 42 -0.15 2.67 -5.04
C ALA A 42 -0.26 3.88 -5.99
N ALA A 43 -0.70 3.66 -7.23
CA ALA A 43 -0.96 4.75 -8.17
C ALA A 43 -2.08 5.69 -7.67
N MET A 44 -3.17 5.15 -7.11
CA MET A 44 -4.25 5.94 -6.52
C MET A 44 -3.83 6.70 -5.25
N ALA A 45 -2.89 6.15 -4.47
CA ALA A 45 -2.38 6.76 -3.26
C ALA A 45 -1.30 7.82 -3.53
N GLN A 46 -0.66 7.80 -4.70
CA GLN A 46 0.43 8.72 -5.03
C GLN A 46 0.05 10.20 -4.92
N PRO A 47 -1.15 10.67 -5.35
CA PRO A 47 -1.58 12.05 -5.13
C PRO A 47 -1.69 12.41 -3.63
N LEU A 48 -2.14 11.46 -2.80
CA LEU A 48 -2.23 11.65 -1.35
C LEU A 48 -0.84 11.75 -0.72
N MET A 49 0.10 10.90 -1.14
CA MET A 49 1.48 10.94 -0.66
C MET A 49 2.25 12.20 -1.10
N ALA A 50 1.87 12.79 -2.24
CA ALA A 50 2.45 14.03 -2.75
C ALA A 50 1.86 15.28 -2.07
N PHE A 51 0.74 15.15 -1.35
CA PHE A 51 0.11 16.26 -0.66
C PHE A 51 0.91 16.61 0.61
N PRO A 52 1.36 17.88 0.79
CA PRO A 52 2.11 18.27 1.96
C PRO A 52 1.21 18.24 3.19
N LEU A 53 1.65 17.54 4.23
CA LEU A 53 0.98 17.53 5.53
C LEU A 53 1.61 18.58 6.44
N ASP A 54 0.77 19.33 7.15
CA ASP A 54 1.22 20.24 8.21
C ASP A 54 1.64 19.45 9.45
N GLU A 55 2.53 20.00 10.28
CA GLU A 55 3.11 19.29 11.44
C GLU A 55 2.07 18.90 12.50
N ARG A 56 0.87 19.50 12.46
CA ARG A 56 -0.21 19.30 13.46
C ARG A 56 -1.54 18.88 12.83
N GLN A 57 -1.49 18.11 11.75
CA GLN A 57 -2.69 17.57 11.13
C GLN A 57 -3.34 16.52 12.06
N GLU A 58 -4.39 16.90 12.78
CA GLU A 58 -5.23 15.94 13.53
C GLU A 58 -5.91 14.98 12.54
N VAL A 59 -6.03 13.71 12.93
CA VAL A 59 -6.84 12.73 12.18
C VAL A 59 -8.29 13.18 12.16
N ALA A 60 -8.97 12.96 11.03
CA ALA A 60 -10.37 13.41 10.82
C ALA A 60 -11.36 12.88 11.87
N GLY A 61 -11.00 11.85 12.64
CA GLY A 61 -11.74 11.39 13.81
C GLY A 61 -10.89 11.49 15.07
N VAL A 62 -11.27 12.38 16.00
CA VAL A 62 -10.72 12.39 17.37
C VAL A 62 -11.58 11.44 18.21
N TYR A 63 -10.97 10.39 18.74
CA TYR A 63 -11.64 9.49 19.69
C TYR A 63 -12.13 10.30 20.90
N ARG A 64 -13.44 10.27 21.16
CA ARG A 64 -14.03 10.85 22.36
C ARG A 64 -14.36 9.70 23.32
N PRO A 65 -13.68 9.58 24.47
CA PRO A 65 -13.97 8.56 25.47
C PRO A 65 -15.35 8.76 26.12
#